data_AF-A0A4Q2Y1U0-F1
#
_entry.id   AF-A0A4Q2Y1U0-F1
#
_cell.length_a   1.000
_cell.length_b   1.000
_cell.length_c   1.000
_cell.angle_alpha   90.00
_cell.angle_beta   90.00
_cell.angle_gamma   90.00
#
_symmetry.space_group_name_H-M   'P 1'
#
loop_
_entity.id
_entity.type
_entity.pdbx_description
1 polymer ?
#
loop_
_entity_poly.entity_id
_entity_poly.type
_entity_poly.pdbx_seq_one_letter_code
_entity_poly.pdbx_strand_id
1 'polypeptide(L)' 'MSQEPQSHHDSWTPPAVHELDEEFPALEIQSLLARGGMSAVYLAQQKSLERGVVLKILAPETGNTQGAAERFQREARIL' A
#
# COMPACT_ATOMS: atom_id res chain seq x y z
N MET A 1 5.28 6.23 -37.18
CA MET A 1 5.14 6.85 -35.86
C MET A 1 4.24 5.93 -35.05
N SER A 2 4.82 4.90 -34.43
CA SER A 2 4.07 3.96 -33.60
C SER A 2 4.08 4.52 -32.19
N GLN A 3 2.89 4.89 -31.70
CA GLN A 3 2.72 5.51 -30.38
C GLN A 3 3.23 4.57 -29.29
N GLU A 4 4.17 5.05 -28.49
CA GLU A 4 4.61 4.39 -27.26
C GLU A 4 3.42 4.25 -26.30
N PRO A 5 3.26 3.11 -25.60
CA PRO A 5 2.22 2.97 -24.60
C PRO A 5 2.52 3.95 -23.46
N GLN A 6 1.70 5.00 -23.35
CA GLN A 6 1.80 5.95 -22.25
C GLN A 6 1.47 5.23 -20.94
N SER A 7 2.49 5.01 -20.12
CA SER A 7 2.41 4.40 -18.80
C SER A 7 1.54 5.25 -17.87
N HIS A 8 0.27 4.87 -17.70
CA HIS A 8 -0.66 5.47 -16.72
C HIS A 8 -0.31 5.12 -15.25
N HIS A 9 0.98 4.99 -14.91
CA HIS A 9 1.42 4.43 -13.63
C HIS A 9 1.79 5.47 -12.56
N ASP A 10 1.69 6.77 -12.89
CA ASP A 10 2.32 7.82 -12.09
C ASP A 10 1.34 8.65 -11.23
N SER A 11 0.04 8.54 -11.45
CA SER A 11 -0.96 9.43 -10.83
C SER A 11 -1.33 9.09 -9.39
N TRP A 12 -1.04 7.89 -8.90
CA TRP A 12 -1.44 7.52 -7.54
C TRP A 12 -0.51 8.13 -6.49
N THR A 13 -1.06 9.02 -5.67
CA THR A 13 -0.39 9.56 -4.48
C THR A 13 -0.78 8.73 -3.26
N PRO A 14 0.18 8.16 -2.52
CA PRO A 14 -0.11 7.46 -1.29
C PRO A 14 -0.80 8.36 -0.25
N PRO A 15 -1.78 7.85 0.51
CA PRO A 15 -2.40 8.62 1.58
C PRO A 15 -1.39 9.12 2.60
N ALA A 16 -1.64 10.29 3.17
CA ALA A 16 -0.88 10.80 4.29
C ALA A 16 -1.14 9.95 5.54
N VAL A 17 -0.19 9.97 6.48
CA VAL A 17 -0.25 9.22 7.74
C VAL A 17 -1.56 9.48 8.51
N HIS A 18 -1.99 10.74 8.60
CA HIS A 18 -3.20 11.11 9.33
C HIS A 18 -4.49 10.55 8.69
N GLU A 19 -4.53 10.40 7.37
CA GLU A 19 -5.67 9.78 6.67
C GLU A 19 -5.74 8.27 6.97
N LEU A 20 -4.60 7.65 7.26
CA LEU A 20 -4.52 6.22 7.61
C LEU A 20 -4.83 5.96 9.08
N ASP A 21 -4.56 6.90 9.98
CA ASP A 21 -4.90 6.74 11.39
C ASP A 21 -6.42 6.63 11.61
N GLU A 22 -7.24 7.31 10.78
CA GLU A 22 -8.69 7.20 10.80
C GLU A 22 -9.19 5.83 10.30
N GLU A 23 -8.57 5.29 9.24
CA GLU A 23 -8.95 4.02 8.63
C GLU A 23 -8.44 2.79 9.40
N PHE A 24 -7.33 2.93 10.13
CA PHE A 24 -6.67 1.84 10.86
C PHE A 24 -6.50 2.15 12.36
N PRO A 25 -7.58 2.32 13.14
CA PRO A 25 -7.50 2.78 14.53
C PRO A 25 -6.71 1.84 15.48
N ALA A 26 -6.59 0.56 15.11
CA ALA A 26 -5.80 -0.43 15.85
C ALA A 26 -4.28 -0.30 15.62
N LEU A 27 -3.88 0.46 14.62
CA LEU A 27 -2.49 0.78 14.31
C LEU A 27 -2.20 2.24 14.72
N GLU A 28 -0.94 2.52 15.00
CA GLU A 28 -0.39 3.87 15.05
C GLU A 28 0.56 4.00 13.87
N ILE A 29 0.17 4.74 12.83
CA ILE A 29 0.95 4.85 11.61
C ILE A 29 2.04 5.90 11.82
N GLN A 30 3.30 5.55 11.57
CA GLN A 30 4.44 6.41 11.90
C GLN A 30 4.99 7.15 10.68
N SER A 31 5.30 6.42 9.61
CA SER A 31 5.92 7.01 8.42
C SER A 31 5.78 6.13 7.17
N LEU A 32 5.83 6.76 6.00
CA LEU A 32 6.00 6.07 4.73
C LEU A 32 7.44 5.56 4.61
N LEU A 33 7.61 4.25 4.46
CA LEU A 33 8.91 3.60 4.27
C LEU A 33 9.30 3.51 2.80
N ALA A 34 8.34 3.16 1.94
CA ALA A 34 8.59 3.00 0.51
C ALA A 34 7.34 3.24 -0.32
N ARG A 35 7.54 3.76 -1.53
CA ARG A 35 6.54 3.84 -2.60
C ARG A 35 7.09 3.14 -3.83
N GLY A 36 6.29 2.24 -4.40
CA GLY A 36 6.51 1.67 -5.73
C GLY A 36 5.35 2.03 -6.65
N GLY A 37 5.44 1.63 -7.92
CA GLY A 37 4.41 1.95 -8.93
C GLY A 37 2.98 1.51 -8.56
N MET A 38 2.83 0.48 -7.72
CA MET A 38 1.54 -0.15 -7.41
C MET A 38 1.17 -0.13 -5.91
N SER A 39 2.07 0.33 -5.03
CA SER A 39 1.86 0.21 -3.59
C SER A 39 2.68 1.18 -2.76
N ALA A 40 2.18 1.49 -1.58
CA ALA A 40 2.89 2.22 -0.53
C ALA A 40 3.04 1.34 0.71
N VAL A 41 4.17 1.50 1.40
CA VAL A 41 4.55 0.69 2.56
C VAL A 41 4.86 1.64 3.71
N TYR A 42 4.21 1.43 4.84
CA TYR A 42 4.31 2.28 6.03
C TYR A 42 4.81 1.48 7.22
N LEU A 43 5.59 2.16 8.07
CA LEU A 43 5.89 1.68 9.41
C LEU A 43 4.71 2.01 10.32
N ALA A 44 4.28 1.05 11.12
CA ALA A 44 3.23 1.25 12.10
C ALA A 44 3.52 0.45 13.37
N GLN A 45 2.87 0.84 14.47
CA GLN A 45 2.83 0.08 15.71
C GLN A 45 1.45 -0.53 15.88
N GLN A 46 1.37 -1.85 16.12
CA GLN A 46 0.12 -2.49 16.48
C GLN A 46 -0.15 -2.30 17.97
N LYS A 47 -1.15 -1.48 18.32
CA LYS A 47 -1.40 -1.02 19.70
C LYS A 47 -1.65 -2.16 20.67
N SER A 48 -2.44 -3.16 20.27
CA SER A 48 -2.82 -4.28 21.14
C SER A 48 -1.68 -5.23 21.49
N LEU A 49 -0.63 -5.27 20.67
CA LEU A 49 0.50 -6.19 20.84
C LEU A 49 1.81 -5.47 21.14
N GLU A 50 1.78 -4.13 21.18
CA GLU A 50 2.96 -3.29 21.39
C GLU A 50 4.15 -3.69 20.48
N ARG A 51 3.86 -4.03 19.23
CA ARG A 51 4.86 -4.49 18.25
C ARG A 51 4.85 -3.66 16.96
N GLY A 52 6.04 -3.43 16.42
CA GLY A 52 6.23 -2.83 15.10
C GLY A 52 5.74 -3.76 13.98
N VAL A 53 4.99 -3.20 13.03
CA VAL A 53 4.44 -3.88 11.86
C VAL A 53 4.62 -3.02 10.61
N VAL A 54 4.48 -3.65 9.45
CA VAL A 54 4.49 -2.97 8.16
C VAL A 54 3.08 -3.02 7.57
N LEU A 55 2.55 -1.85 7.19
CA LEU A 55 1.29 -1.71 6.49
C LEU A 55 1.57 -1.48 5.00
N LYS A 56 1.14 -2.41 4.13
CA LYS A 56 1.25 -2.28 2.67
C LYS A 56 -0.12 -2.00 2.07
N ILE A 57 -0.24 -0.87 1.36
CA ILE A 57 -1.47 -0.40 0.70
C ILE A 57 -1.27 -0.46 -0.80
N LEU A 58 -2.24 -0.98 -1.53
CA LEU A 58 -2.25 -1.02 -2.99
C LEU A 58 -2.93 0.22 -3.56
N ALA A 59 -2.44 0.73 -4.68
CA ALA A 59 -3.14 1.77 -5.42
C ALA A 59 -4.52 1.26 -5.89
N PRO A 60 -5.58 2.10 -5.88
CA PRO A 60 -6.93 1.69 -6.31
C PRO A 60 -6.94 1.12 -7.73
N GLU A 61 -6.12 1.70 -8.61
CA GLU A 61 -5.97 1.31 -10.02
C GLU A 61 -5.36 -0.10 -10.15
N THR A 62 -4.51 -0.50 -9.20
CA THR A 62 -3.90 -1.83 -9.20
C THR A 62 -4.78 -2.88 -8.53
N GLY A 63 -5.57 -2.51 -7.51
CA GLY A 63 -6.51 -3.43 -6.85
C GLY A 63 -7.56 -4.01 -7.81
N ASN A 64 -7.87 -3.29 -8.89
CA ASN A 64 -8.85 -3.70 -9.89
C ASN A 64 -8.27 -4.57 -11.03
N THR A 65 -6.94 -4.79 -11.05
CA THR A 65 -6.31 -5.68 -12.03
C THR A 65 -6.22 -7.08 -11.44
N GLN A 66 -6.94 -8.04 -12.05
CA GLN A 66 -7.21 -9.39 -11.50
C GLN A 66 -5.99 -10.10 -10.90
N GLY A 67 -4.79 -9.93 -11.46
CA GLY A 67 -3.57 -10.60 -10.97
C GLY A 67 -2.74 -9.89 -9.88
N ALA A 68 -3.03 -8.63 -9.53
CA ALA A 68 -2.24 -7.89 -8.52
C ALA A 68 -2.77 -8.13 -7.10
N ALA A 69 -4.09 -8.08 -6.93
CA ALA A 69 -4.75 -8.43 -5.66
C ALA A 69 -4.46 -9.89 -5.25
N GLU A 70 -4.50 -10.83 -6.20
CA GLU A 70 -4.18 -12.24 -5.95
C GLU A 70 -2.72 -12.44 -5.49
N ARG A 71 -1.78 -11.75 -6.14
CA ARG A 71 -0.36 -11.79 -5.74
C ARG A 71 -0.16 -11.20 -4.34
N PHE A 72 -0.77 -10.06 -4.07
CA PHE A 72 -0.74 -9.45 -2.76
C PHE A 72 -1.29 -10.37 -1.66
N GLN A 73 -2.44 -11.01 -1.90
CA GLN A 73 -3.02 -11.95 -0.95
C GLN A 73 -2.16 -13.21 -0.76
N ARG A 74 -1.51 -13.71 -1.82
CA ARG A 74 -0.57 -14.84 -1.71
C ARG A 74 0.64 -14.47 -0.86
N GLU A 75 1.23 -13.30 -1.09
CA GLU A 75 2.36 -12.81 -0.28
C GLU A 75 1.97 -12.67 1.20
N ALA A 76 0.78 -12.13 1.48
CA ALA A 76 0.30 -11.93 2.84
C ALA A 76 0.04 -13.23 3.63
N ARG A 77 -0.18 -14.37 2.96
CA ARG A 77 -0.43 -15.67 3.60
C ARG A 77 0.84 -16.48 3.88
N ILE A 78 1.98 -16.08 3.32
CA ILE A 78 3.26 -16.80 3.44
C ILE A 78 4.10 -16.25 4.62
N LEU A 79 3.74 -15.08 5.17
CA LEU A 79 4.39 -14.40 6.30
C LEU A 79 3.61 -14.58 7.60
#